data_AF-A0A914UEI2-F1
#
_entry.id   AF-A0A914UEI2-F1
#
_cell.length_a   1.000
_cell.length_b   1.000
_cell.length_c   1.000
_cell.angle_alpha   90.00
_cell.angle_beta   90.00
_cell.angle_gamma   90.00
#
_symmetry.space_group_name_H-M   'P 1'
#
loop_
_entity.id
_entity.type
_entity.pdbx_description
1 polymer ?
#
loop_
_entity_poly.entity_id
_entity_poly.type
_entity_poly.pdbx_seq_one_letter_code
_entity_poly.pdbx_strand_id
1 'polypeptide(L)'
;MSWFQSNLVSSGPLRSARSYFPSDDGASDGNTMMTDLVMSDIQKAIEDFENKKEEERKKELQQSRQPDYSWLMDWKLKAKKHLSFKESSEIESLCQKLKPHEWKEVITTWRDRLPQCKNRDEIITSFRDIAAEIVNARIERELQMIKEAEEPPQQVTPSRNQSFAELSVLNLRFPSLSSTDISERRYNDPSDVV
;
A
#
# COMPACT_ATOMS: atom_id res chain seq x y z
N MET A 1 -40.58 34.50 13.62
CA MET A 1 -40.82 33.05 13.55
C MET A 1 -39.55 32.40 13.00
N SER A 2 -38.71 31.90 13.91
CA SER A 2 -37.39 31.34 13.60
C SER A 2 -37.54 29.86 13.26
N TRP A 3 -37.27 29.50 12.00
CA TRP A 3 -37.23 28.11 11.55
C TRP A 3 -35.84 27.55 11.87
N PHE A 4 -35.78 26.58 12.78
CA PHE A 4 -34.57 25.87 13.15
C PHE A 4 -33.92 25.22 11.93
N GLN A 5 -32.71 25.66 11.59
CA GLN A 5 -31.78 24.90 10.74
C GLN A 5 -31.11 23.84 11.62
N SER A 6 -31.61 22.61 11.54
CA SER A 6 -30.91 21.44 12.07
C SER A 6 -29.97 20.92 11.01
N ASN A 7 -28.72 21.39 11.03
CA ASN A 7 -27.60 20.71 10.36
C ASN A 7 -27.33 19.39 11.11
N LEU A 8 -28.09 18.35 10.79
CA LEU A 8 -27.73 16.99 11.15
C LEU A 8 -26.56 16.59 10.26
N VAL A 9 -25.36 16.77 10.82
CA VAL A 9 -24.16 16.05 10.42
C VAL A 9 -24.55 14.58 10.25
N SER A 10 -24.55 14.12 8.99
CA SER A 10 -24.78 12.73 8.65
C SER A 10 -23.57 11.93 9.12
N SER A 11 -23.57 11.56 10.40
CA SER A 11 -22.69 10.53 10.93
C SER A 11 -23.14 9.20 10.32
N GLY A 12 -22.43 8.75 9.30
CA GLY A 12 -22.58 7.41 8.76
C GLY A 12 -22.43 6.34 9.86
N PRO A 13 -22.85 5.09 9.61
CA PRO A 13 -22.79 4.03 10.60
C PRO A 13 -21.35 3.89 11.11
N LEU A 14 -21.15 4.00 12.42
CA LEU A 14 -19.88 3.69 13.10
C LEU A 14 -19.54 2.22 12.80
N ARG A 15 -18.55 2.01 11.93
CA ARG A 15 -18.19 0.68 11.39
C ARG A 15 -17.27 -0.14 12.28
N SER A 16 -16.81 0.39 13.41
CA SER A 16 -15.95 -0.35 14.33
C SER A 16 -16.54 -0.37 15.73
N ALA A 17 -16.86 -1.57 16.22
CA ALA A 17 -17.23 -1.84 17.61
C ALA A 17 -16.00 -2.23 18.46
N ARG A 18 -14.77 -2.05 17.94
CA ARG A 18 -13.55 -2.37 18.68
C ARG A 18 -13.26 -1.27 19.68
N SER A 19 -13.13 -1.65 20.95
CA SER A 19 -12.66 -0.73 21.99
C SER A 19 -11.19 -0.41 21.71
N TYR A 20 -10.90 0.85 21.39
CA TYR A 20 -9.55 1.40 21.44
C TYR A 20 -9.15 1.51 22.91
N PHE A 21 -8.70 0.41 23.51
CA PHE A 21 -7.89 0.47 24.72
C PHE A 21 -6.45 0.66 24.24
N PRO A 22 -5.80 1.79 24.54
CA PRO A 22 -4.39 1.95 24.24
C PRO A 22 -3.61 0.96 25.12
N SER A 23 -3.24 -0.16 24.53
CA SER A 23 -2.24 -1.05 25.11
C SER A 23 -0.90 -0.31 25.10
N ASP A 24 -0.16 -0.38 26.21
CA ASP A 24 1.12 0.31 26.45
C ASP A 24 2.23 -0.06 25.42
N ASP A 25 1.98 -1.07 24.60
CA ASP A 25 2.82 -1.51 23.48
C ASP A 25 2.40 -0.79 22.18
N GLY A 26 2.79 0.47 22.00
CA GLY A 26 2.42 1.34 20.86
C GLY A 26 2.70 0.83 19.44
N ALA A 27 3.24 -0.39 19.28
CA ALA A 27 3.43 -1.07 18.00
C ALA A 27 2.17 -1.76 17.46
N SER A 28 1.25 -2.21 18.32
CA SER A 28 0.02 -2.92 17.87
C SER A 28 -1.07 -1.98 17.37
N ASP A 29 -1.10 -0.75 17.89
CA ASP A 29 -2.13 0.24 17.55
C ASP A 29 -1.97 0.76 16.12
N GLY A 30 -0.73 1.00 15.67
CA GLY A 30 -0.43 1.47 14.32
C GLY A 30 -0.88 0.51 13.22
N ASN A 31 -0.68 -0.80 13.40
CA ASN A 31 -1.12 -1.79 12.41
C ASN A 31 -2.66 -1.90 12.34
N THR A 32 -3.34 -1.75 13.47
CA THR A 32 -4.81 -1.74 13.53
C THR A 32 -5.37 -0.52 12.82
N MET A 33 -4.80 0.66 13.10
CA MET A 33 -5.16 1.91 12.43
C MET A 33 -4.93 1.82 10.91
N MET A 34 -3.79 1.27 10.47
CA MET A 34 -3.50 1.11 9.05
C MET A 34 -4.48 0.16 8.36
N THR A 35 -4.91 -0.90 9.05
CA THR A 35 -5.92 -1.82 8.55
C THR A 35 -7.26 -1.11 8.35
N ASP A 36 -7.70 -0.32 9.34
CA ASP A 36 -8.94 0.46 9.24
C ASP A 36 -8.89 1.48 8.09
N LEU A 37 -7.76 2.17 7.91
CA LEU A 37 -7.55 3.11 6.82
C LEU A 37 -7.64 2.44 5.45
N VAL A 38 -6.95 1.32 5.27
CA VAL A 38 -6.97 0.58 4.00
C VAL A 38 -8.36 0.01 3.71
N MET A 39 -9.06 -0.49 4.73
CA MET A 39 -10.44 -0.96 4.60
C MET A 39 -11.37 0.17 4.13
N SER A 40 -11.20 1.37 4.69
CA SER A 40 -11.93 2.56 4.26
C SER A 40 -11.58 2.97 2.82
N ASP A 41 -10.29 2.95 2.47
CA ASP A 41 -9.82 3.30 1.11
C ASP A 41 -10.36 2.33 0.05
N ILE A 42 -10.32 1.02 0.31
CA ILE A 42 -10.88 -0.01 -0.59
C ILE A 42 -12.37 0.22 -0.78
N GLN A 43 -13.09 0.48 0.30
CA GLN A 43 -14.52 0.71 0.23
C GLN A 43 -14.86 1.98 -0.57
N LYS A 44 -14.11 3.06 -0.35
CA LYS A 44 -14.27 4.29 -1.10
C LYS A 44 -13.99 4.07 -2.59
N ALA A 45 -12.95 3.31 -2.93
CA ALA A 45 -12.64 2.97 -4.32
C ALA A 45 -13.79 2.19 -5.01
N ILE A 46 -14.42 1.25 -4.30
CA ILE A 46 -15.58 0.51 -4.80
C ILE A 46 -16.78 1.45 -5.00
N GLU A 47 -17.02 2.35 -4.05
CA GLU A 47 -18.11 3.31 -4.13
C GLU A 47 -17.92 4.29 -5.29
N ASP A 48 -16.72 4.86 -5.45
CA ASP A 48 -16.37 5.76 -6.55
C ASP A 48 -16.51 5.05 -7.91
N PHE A 49 -16.09 3.79 -8.01
CA PHE A 49 -16.22 2.98 -9.21
C PHE A 49 -17.68 2.76 -9.60
N GLU A 50 -18.52 2.32 -8.67
CA GLU A 50 -19.94 2.06 -8.93
C GLU A 50 -20.72 3.35 -9.22
N ASN A 51 -20.38 4.45 -8.55
CA ASN A 51 -21.01 5.75 -8.81
C ASN A 51 -20.65 6.28 -10.20
N LYS A 52 -19.39 6.14 -10.64
CA LYS A 52 -18.97 6.50 -11.99
C LYS A 52 -19.70 5.69 -13.06
N LYS A 53 -19.81 4.37 -12.86
CA LYS A 53 -20.56 3.46 -13.75
C LYS A 53 -22.04 3.80 -13.82
N GLU A 54 -22.63 4.20 -12.69
CA GLU A 54 -24.01 4.67 -12.64
C GLU A 54 -24.19 5.99 -13.41
N GLU A 55 -23.25 6.93 -13.28
CA GLU A 55 -23.27 8.21 -13.98
C GLU A 55 -23.12 8.05 -15.50
N GLU A 56 -22.19 7.20 -15.95
CA GLU A 56 -22.00 6.89 -17.38
C GLU A 56 -23.28 6.32 -18.00
N ARG A 57 -23.94 5.37 -17.33
CA ARG A 57 -25.21 4.82 -17.81
C ARG A 57 -26.32 5.87 -17.87
N LYS A 58 -26.41 6.75 -16.88
CA LYS A 58 -27.39 7.86 -16.89
C LYS A 58 -27.15 8.79 -18.08
N LYS A 59 -25.89 9.07 -18.43
CA LYS A 59 -25.53 9.86 -19.61
C LYS A 59 -25.96 9.14 -20.91
N GLU A 60 -25.72 7.84 -21.02
CA GLU A 60 -26.16 7.03 -22.18
C GLU A 60 -27.69 7.02 -22.34
N LEU A 61 -28.43 6.87 -21.23
CA LEU A 61 -29.90 6.94 -21.23
C LEU A 61 -30.42 8.32 -21.66
N GLN A 62 -29.80 9.39 -21.17
CA GLN A 62 -30.14 10.75 -21.58
C GLN A 62 -29.88 10.99 -23.09
N GLN A 63 -28.77 10.47 -23.60
CA GLN A 63 -28.42 10.58 -25.03
C GLN A 63 -29.37 9.76 -25.92
N SER A 64 -29.77 8.57 -25.47
CA SER A 64 -30.66 7.68 -26.23
C SER A 64 -32.13 8.09 -26.22
N ARG A 65 -32.52 9.13 -25.46
CA ARG A 65 -33.92 9.59 -25.26
C ARG A 65 -34.87 8.47 -24.80
N GLN A 66 -34.34 7.40 -24.22
CA GLN A 66 -35.16 6.31 -23.69
C GLN A 66 -35.74 6.69 -22.32
N PRO A 67 -37.00 6.34 -22.03
CA PRO A 67 -37.55 6.51 -20.69
C PRO A 67 -36.79 5.67 -19.66
N ASP A 68 -36.41 6.30 -18.54
CA ASP A 68 -35.65 5.66 -17.49
C ASP A 68 -36.54 4.79 -16.59
N TYR A 69 -36.49 3.48 -16.81
CA TYR A 69 -37.14 2.47 -15.95
C TYR A 69 -36.20 1.87 -14.91
N SER A 70 -35.08 2.54 -14.60
CA SER A 70 -34.15 2.08 -13.56
C SER A 70 -34.78 2.01 -12.17
N TRP A 71 -35.95 2.59 -11.93
CA TRP A 71 -36.69 2.38 -10.68
C TRP A 71 -37.50 1.07 -10.66
N LEU A 72 -37.83 0.51 -11.84
CA LEU A 72 -38.49 -0.80 -12.01
C LEU A 72 -37.49 -1.96 -12.01
N MET A 73 -36.27 -1.71 -12.48
CA MET A 73 -35.19 -2.67 -12.41
C MET A 73 -34.51 -2.53 -11.04
N ASP A 74 -34.46 -3.58 -10.24
CA ASP A 74 -33.74 -3.65 -8.96
C ASP A 74 -32.20 -3.56 -9.13
N TRP A 75 -31.69 -2.57 -9.86
CA TRP A 75 -30.26 -2.44 -10.13
C TRP A 75 -29.48 -2.02 -8.89
N LYS A 76 -30.10 -1.28 -7.96
CA LYS A 76 -29.53 -1.01 -6.63
C LYS A 76 -29.32 -2.29 -5.81
N LEU A 77 -30.01 -3.39 -6.13
CA LEU A 77 -29.76 -4.71 -5.53
C LEU A 77 -28.67 -5.52 -6.26
N LYS A 78 -28.32 -5.19 -7.50
CA LYS A 78 -27.32 -5.98 -8.27
C LYS A 78 -25.87 -5.55 -8.03
N ALA A 79 -25.61 -4.26 -7.78
CA ALA A 79 -24.26 -3.76 -7.52
C ALA A 79 -24.04 -3.52 -6.02
N LYS A 80 -23.22 -4.36 -5.39
CA LYS A 80 -22.88 -4.21 -3.97
C LYS A 80 -21.84 -3.09 -3.80
N LYS A 81 -22.30 -1.90 -3.42
CA LYS A 81 -21.44 -0.73 -3.08
C LYS A 81 -20.57 -0.94 -1.84
N HIS A 82 -20.77 -2.05 -1.13
CA HIS A 82 -20.07 -2.35 0.11
C HIS A 82 -19.34 -3.69 0.03
N LEU A 83 -18.26 -3.80 0.81
CA LEU A 83 -17.61 -5.08 1.08
C LEU A 83 -18.56 -6.00 1.86
N SER A 84 -18.63 -7.25 1.44
CA SER A 84 -19.25 -8.35 2.18
C SER A 84 -18.44 -8.66 3.42
N PHE A 85 -19.09 -9.17 4.47
CA PHE A 85 -18.42 -9.60 5.70
C PHE A 85 -17.28 -10.60 5.44
N LYS A 86 -17.47 -11.51 4.48
CA LYS A 86 -16.43 -12.47 4.08
C LYS A 86 -15.23 -11.75 3.43
N GLU A 87 -15.50 -10.78 2.57
CA GLU A 87 -14.44 -10.05 1.86
C GLU A 87 -13.64 -9.17 2.82
N SER A 88 -14.32 -8.50 3.76
CA SER A 88 -13.67 -7.70 4.78
C SER A 88 -12.81 -8.55 5.70
N SER A 89 -13.31 -9.72 6.13
CA SER A 89 -12.55 -10.63 6.98
C SER A 89 -11.31 -11.19 6.27
N GLU A 90 -11.42 -11.51 4.97
CA GLU A 90 -10.28 -11.95 4.17
C GLU A 90 -9.22 -10.86 4.03
N ILE A 91 -9.62 -9.62 3.73
CA ILE A 91 -8.69 -8.48 3.63
C ILE A 91 -8.02 -8.21 4.99
N GLU A 92 -8.78 -8.24 6.07
CA GLU A 92 -8.24 -8.04 7.43
C GLU A 92 -7.20 -9.12 7.77
N SER A 93 -7.46 -10.39 7.41
CA SER A 93 -6.52 -11.49 7.65
C SER A 93 -5.20 -11.35 6.88
N LEU A 94 -5.22 -10.70 5.70
CA LEU A 94 -4.02 -10.38 4.93
C LEU A 94 -3.28 -9.19 5.57
N CYS A 95 -4.03 -8.17 5.98
CA CYS A 95 -3.49 -6.99 6.65
C CYS A 95 -2.73 -7.34 7.93
N GLN A 96 -3.23 -8.32 8.70
CA GLN A 96 -2.57 -8.82 9.91
C GLN A 96 -1.20 -9.48 9.63
N LYS A 97 -0.93 -9.93 8.40
CA LYS A 97 0.36 -10.55 8.01
C LYS A 97 1.41 -9.55 7.53
N LEU A 98 1.00 -8.29 7.32
CA LEU A 98 1.87 -7.21 6.85
C LEU A 98 2.69 -6.64 8.00
N LYS A 99 3.98 -6.39 7.74
CA LYS A 99 4.86 -5.66 8.64
C LYS A 99 4.68 -4.15 8.42
N PRO A 100 4.90 -3.31 9.45
CA PRO A 100 4.66 -1.86 9.36
C PRO A 100 5.35 -1.14 8.19
N HIS A 101 6.53 -1.60 7.78
CA HIS A 101 7.30 -1.01 6.68
C HIS A 101 6.76 -1.36 5.28
N GLU A 102 5.93 -2.39 5.17
CA GLU A 102 5.40 -2.91 3.90
C GLU A 102 4.15 -2.14 3.45
N TRP A 103 3.47 -1.46 4.38
CA TRP A 103 2.23 -0.73 4.09
C TRP A 103 2.38 0.30 2.97
N LYS A 104 3.51 1.03 2.97
CA LYS A 104 3.76 2.02 1.94
C LYS A 104 3.78 1.38 0.56
N GLU A 105 4.49 0.27 0.41
CA GLU A 105 4.63 -0.46 -0.85
C GLU A 105 3.29 -1.06 -1.31
N VAL A 106 2.53 -1.65 -0.40
CA VAL A 106 1.18 -2.17 -0.69
C VAL A 106 0.27 -1.07 -1.22
N ILE A 107 0.22 0.07 -0.52
CA ILE A 107 -0.70 1.18 -0.85
C ILE A 107 -0.29 1.83 -2.18
N THR A 108 1.00 2.09 -2.42
CA THR A 108 1.45 2.69 -3.68
C THR A 108 1.15 1.78 -4.86
N THR A 109 1.53 0.51 -4.75
CA THR A 109 1.33 -0.47 -5.83
C THR A 109 -0.15 -0.69 -6.11
N TRP A 110 -0.98 -0.74 -5.07
CA TRP A 110 -2.42 -0.87 -5.24
C TRP A 110 -3.05 0.35 -5.91
N ARG A 111 -2.68 1.56 -5.48
CA ARG A 111 -3.18 2.80 -6.11
C ARG A 111 -2.78 2.92 -7.57
N ASP A 112 -1.59 2.42 -7.94
CA ASP A 112 -1.14 2.39 -9.34
C ASP A 112 -1.92 1.37 -10.19
N ARG A 113 -2.35 0.24 -9.61
CA ARG A 113 -3.17 -0.78 -10.30
C ARG A 113 -4.67 -0.44 -10.32
N LEU A 114 -5.15 0.41 -9.42
CA LEU A 114 -6.57 0.75 -9.26
C LEU A 114 -7.25 1.27 -10.55
N PRO A 115 -6.63 2.17 -11.35
CA PRO A 115 -7.24 2.64 -12.60
C PRO A 115 -7.41 1.55 -13.67
N GLN A 116 -6.72 0.42 -13.54
CA GLN A 116 -6.77 -0.68 -14.50
C GLN A 116 -7.95 -1.64 -14.21
N CYS A 117 -8.57 -1.54 -13.04
CA CYS A 117 -9.66 -2.40 -12.62
C CYS A 117 -10.96 -2.02 -13.34
N LYS A 118 -11.62 -3.02 -13.95
CA LYS A 118 -12.87 -2.87 -14.71
C LYS A 118 -14.10 -3.29 -13.92
N ASN A 119 -13.92 -3.97 -12.80
CA ASN A 119 -14.98 -4.50 -11.98
C ASN A 119 -14.66 -4.32 -10.49
N ARG A 120 -15.71 -4.25 -9.66
CA ARG A 120 -15.60 -4.28 -8.20
C ARG A 120 -14.71 -5.42 -7.71
N ASP A 121 -14.95 -6.63 -8.24
CA ASP A 121 -14.23 -7.81 -7.78
C ASP A 121 -12.75 -7.72 -8.15
N GLU A 122 -12.40 -7.08 -9.26
CA GLU A 122 -11.01 -6.82 -9.65
C GLU A 122 -10.30 -5.83 -8.70
N ILE A 123 -11.02 -4.83 -8.16
CA ILE A 123 -10.48 -3.92 -7.14
C ILE A 123 -10.11 -4.70 -5.87
N ILE A 124 -10.97 -5.65 -5.48
CA ILE A 124 -10.76 -6.48 -4.29
C ILE A 124 -9.64 -7.49 -4.54
N THR A 125 -9.63 -8.19 -5.68
CA THR A 125 -8.59 -9.19 -6.00
C THR A 125 -7.24 -8.53 -6.19
N SER A 126 -7.16 -7.38 -6.87
CA SER A 126 -5.88 -6.68 -7.05
C SER A 126 -5.23 -6.32 -5.72
N PHE A 127 -5.99 -5.86 -4.73
CA PHE A 127 -5.46 -5.62 -3.38
C PHE A 127 -4.94 -6.92 -2.74
N ARG A 128 -5.72 -8.00 -2.82
CA ARG A 128 -5.34 -9.31 -2.26
C ARG A 128 -4.05 -9.83 -2.87
N ASP A 129 -3.95 -9.76 -4.19
CA ASP A 129 -2.82 -10.26 -4.95
C ASP A 129 -1.54 -9.48 -4.57
N ILE A 130 -1.62 -8.16 -4.48
CA ILE A 130 -0.48 -7.31 -4.07
C ILE A 130 -0.05 -7.61 -2.63
N ALA A 131 -1.01 -7.70 -1.70
CA ALA A 131 -0.70 -8.01 -0.31
C ALA A 131 -0.06 -9.40 -0.16
N ALA A 132 -0.58 -10.39 -0.90
CA ALA A 132 -0.03 -11.74 -0.91
C ALA A 132 1.36 -11.80 -1.59
N GLU A 133 1.55 -11.07 -2.68
CA GLU A 133 2.82 -10.94 -3.41
C GLU A 133 3.93 -10.41 -2.49
N ILE A 134 3.66 -9.33 -1.76
CA ILE A 134 4.62 -8.72 -0.83
C ILE A 134 4.95 -9.66 0.35
N VAL A 135 3.94 -10.30 0.93
CA VAL A 135 4.13 -11.27 2.01
C VAL A 135 4.96 -12.47 1.54
N ASN A 136 4.67 -13.00 0.36
CA ASN A 136 5.40 -14.14 -0.21
C ASN A 136 6.84 -13.77 -0.57
N ALA A 137 7.05 -12.60 -1.18
CA ALA A 137 8.39 -12.10 -1.52
C ALA A 137 9.27 -11.92 -0.28
N ARG A 138 8.68 -11.54 0.87
CA ARG A 138 9.39 -11.53 2.15
C ARG A 138 9.76 -12.94 2.60
N ILE A 139 8.80 -13.85 2.63
CA ILE A 139 9.02 -15.25 3.07
C ILE A 139 10.12 -15.89 2.23
N GLU A 140 10.12 -15.67 0.92
CA GLU A 140 11.14 -16.19 0.03
C GLU A 140 12.54 -15.63 0.34
N ARG A 141 12.66 -14.32 0.59
CA ARG A 141 13.92 -13.70 1.02
C ARG A 141 14.42 -14.27 2.34
N GLU A 142 13.54 -14.44 3.32
CA GLU A 142 13.89 -15.01 4.63
C GLU A 142 14.37 -16.47 4.48
N LEU A 143 13.72 -17.28 3.62
CA LEU A 143 14.14 -18.66 3.33
C LEU A 143 15.48 -18.74 2.59
N GLN A 144 15.77 -17.81 1.68
CA GLN A 144 17.06 -17.76 0.98
C GLN A 144 18.22 -17.50 1.95
N MET A 145 18.05 -16.56 2.89
CA MET A 145 19.07 -16.29 3.92
C MET A 145 19.33 -17.49 4.83
N ILE A 146 18.30 -18.27 5.16
CA ILE A 146 18.47 -19.49 5.98
C ILE A 146 19.26 -20.55 5.21
N LYS A 147 18.96 -20.75 3.92
CA LYS A 147 19.68 -21.71 3.08
C LYS A 147 21.16 -21.34 2.92
N GLU A 148 21.46 -20.06 2.76
CA GLU A 148 22.84 -19.57 2.66
C GLU A 148 23.61 -19.74 3.98
N ALA A 149 22.93 -19.64 5.12
CA ALA A 149 23.53 -19.86 6.44
C ALA A 149 23.77 -21.35 6.77
N GLU A 150 23.06 -22.28 6.14
CA GLU A 150 23.23 -23.73 6.32
C GLU A 150 24.29 -24.36 5.39
N GLU A 151 24.80 -23.65 4.37
CA GLU A 151 25.96 -24.15 3.63
C GLU A 151 27.21 -24.11 4.53
N PRO A 152 27.81 -25.26 4.87
CA PRO A 152 29.07 -25.27 5.61
C PRO A 152 30.12 -24.54 4.77
N PRO A 153 31.05 -23.78 5.40
CA PRO A 153 32.12 -23.13 4.66
C PRO A 153 32.82 -24.20 3.83
N GLN A 154 32.69 -24.10 2.50
CA GLN A 154 33.52 -24.89 1.59
C GLN A 154 34.95 -24.63 2.03
N GLN A 155 35.56 -25.66 2.62
CA GLN A 155 36.96 -25.62 2.96
C GLN A 155 37.68 -25.34 1.65
N VAL A 156 38.13 -24.09 1.51
CA VAL A 156 39.07 -23.68 0.48
C VAL A 156 40.30 -24.53 0.75
N THR A 157 40.36 -25.70 0.13
CA THR A 157 41.58 -26.49 0.11
C THR A 157 42.60 -25.59 -0.58
N PRO A 158 43.69 -25.19 0.09
CA PRO A 158 44.75 -24.48 -0.60
C PRO A 158 45.29 -25.48 -1.61
N SER A 159 44.98 -25.25 -2.89
CA SER A 159 45.65 -25.92 -4.00
C SER A 159 47.10 -25.47 -3.98
N ARG A 160 47.87 -26.17 -3.14
CA ARG A 160 49.31 -26.13 -3.03
C ARG A 160 49.85 -26.64 -4.36
N ASN A 161 50.04 -25.72 -5.31
CA ASN A 161 50.95 -25.85 -6.46
C ASN A 161 51.11 -24.47 -7.10
N GLN A 162 51.72 -23.52 -6.38
CA GLN A 162 52.47 -22.45 -7.04
C GLN A 162 53.87 -22.41 -6.46
N SER A 163 54.77 -22.90 -7.31
CA SER A 163 56.21 -22.82 -7.21
C SER A 163 56.65 -21.39 -6.92
N PHE A 164 57.53 -21.30 -5.95
CA PHE A 164 58.21 -20.14 -5.42
C PHE A 164 59.20 -19.56 -6.44
N ALA A 165 58.96 -18.34 -6.91
CA ALA A 165 59.88 -17.34 -7.47
C ALA A 165 58.99 -16.23 -8.07
N GLU A 166 59.10 -14.93 -7.79
CA GLU A 166 60.20 -14.10 -7.35
C GLU A 166 59.69 -12.94 -6.49
N LEU A 167 60.51 -12.56 -5.53
CA LEU A 167 60.43 -11.28 -4.82
C LEU A 167 60.78 -10.15 -5.78
N SER A 168 59.95 -9.10 -5.87
CA SER A 168 60.41 -7.79 -6.32
C SER A 168 59.50 -6.64 -5.86
N VAL A 169 60.02 -5.95 -4.84
CA VAL A 169 60.11 -4.48 -4.70
C VAL A 169 58.81 -3.66 -4.62
N LEU A 170 58.53 -3.27 -3.36
CA LEU A 170 58.04 -1.97 -2.90
C LEU A 170 57.75 -0.92 -3.99
N ASN A 171 56.50 -0.46 -4.05
CA ASN A 171 56.22 0.90 -4.49
C ASN A 171 55.05 1.50 -3.69
N LEU A 172 55.37 2.00 -2.50
CA LEU A 172 54.54 2.94 -1.75
C LEU A 172 54.55 4.28 -2.49
N ARG A 173 53.41 4.69 -3.05
CA ARG A 173 53.22 6.08 -3.47
C ARG A 173 51.79 6.54 -3.21
N PHE A 174 51.60 7.12 -2.02
CA PHE A 174 50.53 8.07 -1.76
C PHE A 174 50.89 9.44 -2.36
N PRO A 175 49.95 10.08 -3.06
CA PRO A 175 49.52 11.44 -2.68
C PRO A 175 48.01 11.60 -2.94
N SER A 176 47.24 12.55 -2.41
CA SER A 176 47.36 13.60 -1.39
C SER A 176 45.93 14.15 -1.28
N LEU A 177 45.51 14.50 -0.07
CA LEU A 177 44.22 15.13 0.19
C LEU A 177 44.12 16.52 -0.46
N SER A 178 43.00 16.79 -1.14
CA SER A 178 42.42 18.11 -1.38
C SER A 178 40.90 17.92 -1.23
N SER A 179 40.25 18.27 -0.12
CA SER A 179 40.00 19.61 0.44
C SER A 179 39.44 20.59 -0.59
N THR A 180 38.15 20.92 -0.41
CA THR A 180 37.22 21.90 -1.02
C THR A 180 35.90 21.17 -1.30
N ASP A 181 34.71 21.62 -0.91
CA ASP A 181 34.27 22.91 -0.43
C ASP A 181 32.90 22.73 0.25
N ILE A 182 32.72 23.34 1.42
CA ILE A 182 31.43 23.43 2.11
C ILE A 182 30.72 24.64 1.50
N SER A 183 29.91 24.41 0.46
CA SER A 183 28.99 25.43 -0.05
C SER A 183 27.68 25.40 0.71
N GLU A 184 27.72 26.14 1.82
CA GLU A 184 26.69 27.05 2.31
C GLU A 184 25.60 27.38 1.25
N ARG A 185 24.39 26.80 1.38
CA ARG A 185 23.19 27.36 0.74
C ARG A 185 22.22 27.83 1.81
N ARG A 186 22.12 29.15 1.81
CA ARG A 186 21.30 30.05 2.61
C ARG A 186 19.83 29.62 2.62
N TYR A 187 19.26 29.71 3.82
CA TYR A 187 17.84 29.91 4.04
C TYR A 187 17.40 31.18 3.29
N ASN A 188 16.42 31.05 2.40
CA ASN A 188 15.56 32.17 2.03
C ASN A 188 14.28 32.08 2.86
N ASP A 189 14.14 33.09 3.70
CA ASP A 189 12.96 33.44 4.49
C ASP A 189 11.77 33.79 3.55
N PRO A 190 10.51 33.48 3.92
CA PRO A 190 9.34 33.77 3.11
C PRO A 190 8.79 35.15 3.49
N SER A 191 8.80 36.06 2.54
CA SER A 191 8.03 37.30 2.61
C SER A 191 7.33 37.51 1.28
N ASP A 192 6.04 37.87 1.37
CA ASP A 192 5.27 38.57 0.36
C ASP A 192 4.70 37.78 -0.82
N VAL A 193 3.50 37.22 -0.64
CA VAL A 193 2.43 37.43 -1.62
C VAL A 193 1.13 37.75 -0.87
N VAL A 194 0.71 39.00 -1.05
CA VAL A 194 -0.59 39.59 -0.70
C VAL A 194 -1.72 38.93 -1.49
#